data_AF-A0AAN7TDB2-F1
#
_entry.id   AF-A0AAN7TDB2-F1
#
_cell.length_a   1.000
_cell.length_b   1.000
_cell.length_c   1.000
_cell.angle_alpha   90.00
_cell.angle_beta   90.00
_cell.angle_gamma   90.00
#
_symmetry.space_group_name_H-M   'P 1'
#
loop_
_entity.id
_entity.type
_entity.pdbx_description
1 polymer ?
#
loop_
_entity_poly.entity_id
_entity_poly.type
_entity_poly.pdbx_seq_one_letter_code
_entity_poly.pdbx_strand_id
1 'polypeptide(L)'
;MSVLWGYITPGRIGEPARQRGKAAAALEKTSLRRVTQLFLRWKLTLFAIAIACPGHDGYDTSTGILFDQHRASGQASWFAYVVESVARKLTRWDPIYFVSSASRGYVYEQEWAFSRFMSGLTSFVARVLFSYLPLSHIVKCALAGILLSVAAHFAATVILYNFVHFLTPASDTRKRQLAFTTACLHVLSPAGIFLLAGYHESAFALLNFLGLYCYATAVDNRFATYADAYQIDAVWTIFAGFWFGLASMVRSNGLLSGIIFAWDAVAMLPRLPDILRTRDTERITRFTATIVAGTLLAIGFVAPQVSGYLHYCTAGETRPWCNKFPPSIYSFVQSHYWDVGFLRYWKISNLPLFALVFPVGWLMVETSFPSLFQAHHVNRAINGSTEADQKLQDYPPTPSTRAEKVFLHCLPRFALPQLILVGMAATTFHCQILNRISSGYPIWYLIIAAEICIMKWEPGASPRLEKEIRAGSGDQRKGTKGMFRLFGDYGRIPFARPEWVLRGFVGYAVVQAGLFAAFLPPA
;
A
#
# COMPACT_ATOMS: atom_id res chain seq x y z
N MET A 1 18.99 -6.77 21.78
CA MET A 1 19.80 -5.88 20.92
C MET A 1 20.58 -6.59 19.82
N SER A 2 21.16 -7.79 20.06
CA SER A 2 21.90 -8.57 19.03
C SER A 2 21.05 -9.02 17.83
N VAL A 3 19.75 -9.30 18.05
CA VAL A 3 18.81 -9.69 16.99
C VAL A 3 18.54 -8.56 16.01
N LEU A 4 18.35 -7.32 16.50
CA LEU A 4 18.15 -6.14 15.64
C LEU A 4 19.39 -5.86 14.78
N TRP A 5 20.59 -6.00 15.36
CA TRP A 5 21.84 -5.73 14.66
C TRP A 5 22.11 -6.69 13.50
N GLY A 6 21.71 -7.97 13.64
CA GLY A 6 21.85 -8.98 12.58
C GLY A 6 20.90 -8.80 11.38
N TYR A 7 19.85 -8.00 11.51
CA TYR A 7 18.91 -7.65 10.42
C TYR A 7 19.18 -6.27 9.81
N ILE A 8 19.87 -5.40 10.54
CA ILE A 8 20.29 -4.06 10.10
C ILE A 8 21.62 -4.13 9.33
N THR A 9 22.30 -5.29 9.31
CA THR A 9 23.50 -5.53 8.51
C THR A 9 23.14 -5.88 7.06
N PRO A 10 23.51 -5.06 6.07
CA PRO A 10 23.12 -5.25 4.65
C PRO A 10 23.59 -6.56 4.01
N GLY A 11 24.59 -7.23 4.60
CA GLY A 11 25.32 -8.36 4.02
C GLY A 11 24.51 -9.64 3.81
N ARG A 12 23.39 -9.89 4.51
CA ARG A 12 22.61 -11.15 4.41
C ARG A 12 21.30 -11.06 3.61
N ILE A 13 20.94 -9.89 3.11
CA ILE A 13 19.65 -9.66 2.42
C ILE A 13 19.74 -10.00 0.91
N GLY A 14 20.91 -10.31 0.36
CA GLY A 14 21.14 -10.24 -1.09
C GLY A 14 21.42 -11.53 -1.88
N GLU A 15 21.75 -12.67 -1.29
CA GLU A 15 22.30 -13.79 -2.08
C GLU A 15 21.33 -14.97 -2.26
N PRO A 16 20.95 -15.26 -3.52
CA PRO A 16 20.62 -16.60 -3.95
C PRO A 16 21.75 -17.19 -4.79
N ALA A 17 22.13 -18.44 -4.47
CA ALA A 17 22.98 -19.25 -5.33
C ALA A 17 22.30 -19.48 -6.69
N ARG A 18 23.08 -19.46 -7.77
CA ARG A 18 22.63 -19.85 -9.14
C ARG A 18 22.19 -21.31 -9.13
N GLN A 19 21.02 -21.66 -9.71
CA GLN A 19 20.81 -22.82 -10.62
C GLN A 19 19.34 -23.21 -10.94
N ARG A 20 19.20 -24.16 -11.89
CA ARG A 20 18.03 -24.68 -12.65
C ARG A 20 17.01 -25.54 -11.85
N GLY A 21 15.78 -25.62 -12.36
CA GLY A 21 14.80 -26.68 -12.09
C GLY A 21 14.23 -26.70 -10.66
N LYS A 22 14.11 -27.88 -10.03
CA LYS A 22 13.57 -28.07 -8.66
C LYS A 22 14.22 -27.15 -7.61
N ALA A 23 15.44 -26.68 -7.84
CA ALA A 23 16.13 -25.70 -7.00
C ALA A 23 15.42 -24.33 -6.96
N ALA A 24 14.81 -23.88 -8.07
CA ALA A 24 14.09 -22.60 -8.14
C ALA A 24 12.81 -22.60 -7.29
N ALA A 25 12.03 -23.69 -7.33
CA ALA A 25 10.86 -23.87 -6.46
C ALA A 25 11.26 -23.94 -4.97
N ALA A 26 12.37 -24.61 -4.66
CA ALA A 26 12.93 -24.64 -3.31
C ALA A 26 13.40 -23.24 -2.85
N LEU A 27 14.00 -22.46 -3.75
CA LEU A 27 14.39 -21.07 -3.50
C LEU A 27 13.19 -20.16 -3.25
N GLU A 28 12.08 -20.34 -3.96
CA GLU A 28 10.84 -19.59 -3.74
C GLU A 28 10.30 -19.82 -2.35
N LYS A 29 10.16 -21.10 -2.01
CA LYS A 29 9.72 -21.54 -0.71
C LYS A 29 10.66 -21.02 0.38
N THR A 30 11.96 -20.93 0.09
CA THR A 30 12.96 -20.37 1.00
C THR A 30 12.80 -18.86 1.17
N SER A 31 12.57 -18.11 0.10
CA SER A 31 12.36 -16.65 0.15
C SER A 31 11.07 -16.28 0.89
N LEU A 32 9.94 -16.92 0.55
CA LEU A 32 8.67 -16.72 1.26
C LEU A 32 8.78 -17.15 2.71
N ARG A 33 9.45 -18.28 3.02
CA ARG A 33 9.71 -18.69 4.42
C ARG A 33 10.48 -17.63 5.18
N ARG A 34 11.50 -17.00 4.58
CA ARG A 34 12.26 -15.91 5.20
C ARG A 34 11.40 -14.66 5.43
N VAL A 35 10.57 -14.28 4.45
CA VAL A 35 9.62 -13.15 4.60
C VAL A 35 8.61 -13.46 5.72
N THR A 36 8.06 -14.66 5.78
CA THR A 36 7.15 -15.09 6.85
C THR A 36 7.83 -15.03 8.22
N GLN A 37 9.08 -15.50 8.34
CA GLN A 37 9.83 -15.39 9.59
C GLN A 37 10.06 -13.93 10.00
N LEU A 38 10.41 -13.05 9.06
CA LEU A 38 10.54 -11.62 9.31
C LEU A 38 9.20 -11.02 9.76
N PHE A 39 8.12 -11.32 9.05
CA PHE A 39 6.76 -10.88 9.37
C PHE A 39 6.40 -11.24 10.81
N LEU A 40 6.54 -12.52 11.19
CA LEU A 40 6.20 -12.99 12.53
C LEU A 40 7.07 -12.29 13.60
N ARG A 41 8.38 -12.21 13.38
CA ARG A 41 9.30 -11.53 14.33
C ARG A 41 8.95 -10.05 14.48
N TRP A 42 8.64 -9.37 13.39
CA TRP A 42 8.28 -7.96 13.40
C TRP A 42 6.95 -7.72 14.11
N LYS A 43 5.93 -8.55 13.85
CA LYS A 43 4.65 -8.47 14.57
C LYS A 43 4.81 -8.77 16.05
N LEU A 44 5.59 -9.78 16.41
CA LEU A 44 5.92 -10.05 17.82
C LEU A 44 6.67 -8.89 18.47
N THR A 45 7.56 -8.21 17.75
CA THR A 45 8.29 -7.04 18.26
C THR A 45 7.34 -5.87 18.54
N LEU A 46 6.49 -5.51 17.57
CA LEU A 46 5.49 -4.44 17.75
C LEU A 46 4.48 -4.79 18.85
N PHE A 47 4.06 -6.06 18.91
CA PHE A 47 3.18 -6.56 19.96
C PHE A 47 3.83 -6.46 21.34
N ALA A 48 5.08 -6.90 21.48
CA ALA A 48 5.83 -6.83 22.73
C ALA A 48 6.00 -5.39 23.21
N ILE A 49 6.30 -4.45 22.30
CA ILE A 49 6.33 -3.01 22.62
C ILE A 49 4.97 -2.56 23.13
N ALA A 50 3.89 -2.89 22.42
CA ALA A 50 2.55 -2.45 22.80
C ALA A 50 2.10 -2.99 24.18
N ILE A 51 2.47 -4.23 24.51
CA ILE A 51 2.18 -4.82 25.81
C ILE A 51 3.08 -4.25 26.92
N ALA A 52 4.37 -4.06 26.67
CA ALA A 52 5.33 -3.55 27.64
C ALA A 52 5.13 -2.07 28.01
N CYS A 53 4.49 -1.27 27.14
CA CYS A 53 4.25 0.14 27.43
C CYS A 53 3.31 0.33 28.64
N PRO A 54 3.71 1.13 29.65
CA PRO A 54 2.85 1.48 30.77
C PRO A 54 1.70 2.39 30.27
N GLY A 55 0.52 2.24 30.87
CA GLY A 55 -0.66 3.01 30.45
C GLY A 55 -1.93 2.48 31.07
N HIS A 56 -1.97 2.34 32.39
CA HIS A 56 -3.25 2.04 33.05
C HIS A 56 -4.22 3.23 32.90
N ASP A 57 -3.69 4.45 33.01
CA ASP A 57 -4.42 5.73 32.91
C ASP A 57 -3.72 6.67 31.90
N GLY A 58 -3.88 6.39 30.61
CA GLY A 58 -3.29 7.22 29.55
C GLY A 58 -4.14 8.43 29.16
N TYR A 59 -3.59 9.27 28.28
CA TYR A 59 -4.25 10.48 27.76
C TYR A 59 -5.62 10.20 27.09
N ASP A 60 -5.82 9.02 26.50
CA ASP A 60 -7.10 8.56 25.94
C ASP A 60 -7.72 7.47 26.83
N THR A 61 -8.79 7.81 27.56
CA THR A 61 -9.50 6.88 28.46
C THR A 61 -10.66 6.15 27.76
N SER A 62 -10.93 6.46 26.49
CA SER A 62 -12.14 6.05 25.77
C SER A 62 -12.26 4.53 25.63
N THR A 63 -11.17 3.82 25.34
CA THR A 63 -11.19 2.34 25.25
C THR A 63 -11.52 1.71 26.59
N GLY A 64 -11.00 2.26 27.70
CA GLY A 64 -11.26 1.77 29.05
C GLY A 64 -12.74 1.88 29.36
N ILE A 65 -13.31 3.08 29.20
CA ILE A 65 -14.73 3.37 29.41
C ILE A 65 -15.61 2.42 28.57
N LEU A 66 -15.30 2.24 27.28
CA LEU A 66 -16.08 1.38 26.39
C LEU A 66 -16.09 -0.08 26.84
N PHE A 67 -14.92 -0.61 27.24
CA PHE A 67 -14.80 -1.99 27.68
C PHE A 67 -15.45 -2.20 29.05
N ASP A 68 -15.29 -1.25 29.97
CA ASP A 68 -15.87 -1.29 31.31
C ASP A 68 -17.42 -1.26 31.26
N GLN A 69 -18.01 -0.46 30.36
CA GLN A 69 -19.47 -0.44 30.12
C GLN A 69 -20.04 -1.80 29.69
N HIS A 70 -19.23 -2.63 29.01
CA HIS A 70 -19.64 -3.92 28.47
C HIS A 70 -19.07 -5.09 29.27
N ARG A 71 -18.44 -4.82 30.42
CA ARG A 71 -17.95 -5.86 31.32
C ARG A 71 -19.16 -6.48 32.02
N ALA A 72 -19.38 -7.76 31.82
CA ALA A 72 -20.44 -8.49 32.51
C ALA A 72 -20.13 -8.52 34.02
N SER A 73 -21.17 -8.38 34.86
CA SER A 73 -21.10 -8.27 36.32
C SER A 73 -20.62 -9.54 37.07
N GLY A 74 -20.00 -10.50 36.37
CA GLY A 74 -19.51 -11.76 36.92
C GLY A 74 -17.98 -11.78 37.12
N GLN A 75 -17.48 -12.74 37.90
CA GLN A 75 -16.04 -12.99 38.04
C GLN A 75 -15.47 -13.41 36.68
N ALA A 76 -14.80 -12.48 35.99
CA ALA A 76 -14.08 -12.79 34.76
C ALA A 76 -12.94 -13.76 35.08
N SER A 77 -12.80 -14.82 34.28
CA SER A 77 -11.65 -15.72 34.40
C SER A 77 -10.35 -14.92 34.18
N TRP A 78 -9.25 -15.35 34.80
CA TRP A 78 -7.94 -14.73 34.58
C TRP A 78 -7.60 -14.65 33.08
N PHE A 79 -8.03 -15.67 32.30
CA PHE A 79 -7.87 -15.72 30.86
C PHE A 79 -8.62 -14.57 30.17
N ALA A 80 -9.89 -14.35 30.53
CA ALA A 80 -10.67 -13.24 30.01
C ALA A 80 -10.03 -11.89 30.34
N TYR A 81 -9.51 -11.71 31.55
CA TYR A 81 -8.80 -10.51 31.96
C TYR A 81 -7.54 -10.25 31.12
N VAL A 82 -6.72 -11.27 30.87
CA VAL A 82 -5.51 -11.15 30.04
C VAL A 82 -5.87 -10.80 28.60
N VAL A 83 -6.85 -11.50 28.01
CA VAL A 83 -7.29 -11.25 26.64
C VAL A 83 -7.87 -9.85 26.48
N GLU A 84 -8.69 -9.41 27.43
CA GLU A 84 -9.26 -8.08 27.46
C GLU A 84 -8.17 -7.00 27.57
N SER A 85 -7.17 -7.22 28.43
CA SER A 85 -6.02 -6.31 28.60
C SER A 85 -5.23 -6.16 27.30
N VAL A 86 -5.00 -7.25 26.57
CA VAL A 86 -4.34 -7.23 25.26
C VAL A 86 -5.21 -6.51 24.23
N ALA A 87 -6.50 -6.85 24.15
CA ALA A 87 -7.43 -6.23 23.21
C ALA A 87 -7.56 -4.71 23.44
N ARG A 88 -7.58 -4.27 24.69
CA ARG A 88 -7.60 -2.85 25.09
C ARG A 88 -6.34 -2.11 24.66
N LYS A 89 -5.17 -2.77 24.67
CA LYS A 89 -3.91 -2.16 24.21
C LYS A 89 -3.83 -1.99 22.69
N LEU A 90 -4.52 -2.84 21.92
CA LEU A 90 -4.51 -2.82 20.45
C LEU A 90 -5.76 -2.15 19.84
N THR A 91 -6.76 -1.80 20.65
CA THR A 91 -7.99 -1.13 20.22
C THR A 91 -8.03 0.31 20.72
N ARG A 92 -7.24 1.19 20.10
CA ARG A 92 -7.09 2.60 20.50
C ARG A 92 -7.15 3.52 19.32
N TRP A 93 -7.62 4.75 19.51
CA TRP A 93 -7.86 5.72 18.43
C TRP A 93 -8.90 5.20 17.43
N ASP A 94 -8.65 5.22 16.12
CA ASP A 94 -9.62 4.80 15.09
C ASP A 94 -10.25 3.40 15.33
N PRO A 95 -9.52 2.36 15.79
CA PRO A 95 -10.06 1.07 16.23
C PRO A 95 -11.23 1.12 17.18
N ILE A 96 -11.35 2.14 18.02
CA ILE A 96 -12.50 2.28 18.92
C ILE A 96 -13.78 2.43 18.09
N TYR A 97 -13.74 3.23 17.02
CA TYR A 97 -14.85 3.40 16.11
C TYR A 97 -15.10 2.13 15.28
N PHE A 98 -14.05 1.45 14.81
CA PHE A 98 -14.18 0.19 14.06
C PHE A 98 -14.88 -0.89 14.89
N VAL A 99 -14.45 -1.08 16.14
CA VAL A 99 -14.95 -2.10 17.05
C VAL A 99 -16.34 -1.75 17.58
N SER A 100 -16.59 -0.47 17.92
CA SER A 100 -17.93 -0.01 18.33
C SER A 100 -18.94 -0.21 17.21
N SER A 101 -18.61 0.20 15.99
CA SER A 101 -19.48 0.05 14.82
C SER A 101 -19.72 -1.41 14.45
N ALA A 102 -18.74 -2.30 14.65
CA ALA A 102 -18.91 -3.74 14.45
C ALA A 102 -19.79 -4.39 15.53
N SER A 103 -19.73 -3.89 16.77
CA SER A 103 -20.48 -4.44 17.89
C SER A 103 -21.95 -4.03 17.89
N ARG A 104 -22.22 -2.72 17.72
CA ARG A 104 -23.56 -2.14 17.84
C ARG A 104 -24.15 -1.55 16.55
N GLY A 105 -23.41 -1.58 15.45
CA GLY A 105 -23.79 -0.85 14.24
C GLY A 105 -23.52 0.66 14.35
N TYR A 106 -23.86 1.38 13.28
CA TYR A 106 -23.62 2.82 13.14
C TYR A 106 -24.72 3.57 13.86
N VAL A 107 -24.34 4.45 14.77
CA VAL A 107 -25.26 5.31 15.54
C VAL A 107 -25.00 6.77 15.20
N TYR A 108 -23.73 7.17 15.08
CA TYR A 108 -23.36 8.55 14.84
C TYR A 108 -22.92 8.83 13.41
N GLU A 109 -23.15 10.05 12.94
CA GLU A 109 -22.86 10.46 11.57
C GLU A 109 -21.36 10.39 11.26
N GLN A 110 -20.49 10.78 12.20
CA GLN A 110 -19.03 10.69 12.04
C GLN A 110 -18.52 9.25 11.86
N GLU A 111 -19.29 8.24 12.29
CA GLU A 111 -18.88 6.84 12.15
C GLU A 111 -18.77 6.43 10.68
N TRP A 112 -19.48 7.12 9.77
CA TRP A 112 -19.48 6.86 8.33
C TRP A 112 -18.16 7.15 7.61
N ALA A 113 -17.20 7.81 8.27
CA ALA A 113 -15.83 7.86 7.75
C ALA A 113 -15.07 6.55 7.95
N PHE A 114 -15.53 5.70 8.88
CA PHE A 114 -15.03 4.37 9.09
C PHE A 114 -15.85 3.39 8.24
N SER A 115 -15.21 2.37 7.67
CA SER A 115 -15.83 1.54 6.64
C SER A 115 -16.93 0.64 7.21
N ARG A 116 -18.18 0.84 6.78
CA ARG A 116 -19.32 -0.01 7.13
C ARG A 116 -19.15 -1.45 6.65
N PHE A 117 -18.51 -1.63 5.50
CA PHE A 117 -18.14 -2.94 4.97
C PHE A 117 -17.24 -3.71 5.95
N MET A 118 -16.17 -3.06 6.43
CA MET A 118 -15.26 -3.67 7.39
C MET A 118 -15.89 -3.89 8.77
N SER A 119 -16.78 -3.00 9.23
CA SER A 119 -17.53 -3.21 10.47
C SER A 119 -18.41 -4.46 10.38
N GLY A 120 -19.10 -4.66 9.25
CA GLY A 120 -19.90 -5.87 8.99
C GLY A 120 -19.05 -7.14 8.97
N LEU A 121 -17.91 -7.12 8.26
CA LEU A 121 -16.98 -8.24 8.21
C LEU A 121 -16.40 -8.57 9.60
N THR A 122 -16.02 -7.55 10.37
CA THR A 122 -15.51 -7.72 11.75
C THR A 122 -16.57 -8.34 12.65
N SER A 123 -17.83 -7.87 12.57
CA SER A 123 -18.96 -8.43 13.32
C SER A 123 -19.20 -9.90 12.96
N PHE A 124 -19.17 -10.23 11.67
CA PHE A 124 -19.32 -11.60 11.18
C PHE A 124 -18.21 -12.52 11.72
N VAL A 125 -16.94 -12.10 11.59
CA VAL A 125 -15.80 -12.87 12.11
C VAL A 125 -15.88 -13.04 13.63
N ALA A 126 -16.31 -12.00 14.36
CA ALA A 126 -16.50 -12.07 15.81
C ALA A 126 -17.54 -13.12 16.22
N ARG A 127 -18.66 -13.20 15.49
CA ARG A 127 -19.73 -14.18 15.76
C ARG A 127 -19.37 -15.59 15.30
N VAL A 128 -18.56 -15.76 14.26
CA VAL A 128 -18.21 -17.08 13.74
C VAL A 128 -17.02 -17.68 14.49
N LEU A 129 -15.91 -16.94 14.63
CA LEU A 129 -14.67 -17.48 15.18
C LEU A 129 -14.56 -17.35 16.71
N PHE A 130 -15.23 -16.36 17.30
CA PHE A 130 -15.11 -16.07 18.73
C PHE A 130 -16.41 -16.25 19.52
N SER A 131 -17.47 -16.84 18.92
CA SER A 131 -18.76 -17.10 19.58
C SER A 131 -18.61 -17.85 20.90
N TYR A 132 -17.83 -18.92 20.91
CA TYR A 132 -17.64 -19.82 22.04
C TYR A 132 -16.74 -19.25 23.14
N LEU A 133 -16.06 -18.13 22.92
CA LEU A 133 -15.25 -17.51 23.97
C LEU A 133 -16.15 -16.82 25.01
N PRO A 134 -15.92 -17.01 26.31
CA PRO A 134 -16.67 -16.36 27.38
C PRO A 134 -16.20 -14.90 27.57
N LEU A 135 -16.30 -14.11 26.51
CA LEU A 135 -15.89 -12.71 26.43
C LEU A 135 -17.09 -11.85 26.03
N SER A 136 -17.06 -10.56 26.39
CA SER A 136 -18.06 -9.60 25.92
C SER A 136 -17.99 -9.45 24.40
N HIS A 137 -19.12 -9.12 23.75
CA HIS A 137 -19.19 -9.01 22.29
C HIS A 137 -18.22 -7.95 21.73
N ILE A 138 -17.97 -6.87 22.48
CA ILE A 138 -17.02 -5.83 22.10
C ILE A 138 -15.58 -6.36 22.05
N VAL A 139 -15.17 -7.20 23.02
CA VAL A 139 -13.85 -7.83 23.03
C VAL A 139 -13.72 -8.81 21.86
N LYS A 140 -14.77 -9.58 21.55
CA LYS A 140 -14.80 -10.46 20.36
C LYS A 140 -14.62 -9.67 19.07
N CYS A 141 -15.27 -8.51 18.95
CA CYS A 141 -15.10 -7.61 17.81
C CYS A 141 -13.68 -7.03 17.72
N ALA A 142 -13.07 -6.66 18.86
CA ALA A 142 -11.67 -6.21 18.91
C ALA A 142 -10.70 -7.29 18.43
N LEU A 143 -10.84 -8.53 18.91
CA LEU A 143 -10.03 -9.66 18.46
C LEU A 143 -10.21 -9.95 16.97
N ALA A 144 -11.44 -9.86 16.46
CA ALA A 144 -11.74 -10.00 15.04
C ALA A 144 -11.07 -8.92 14.18
N GLY A 145 -11.11 -7.66 14.61
CA GLY A 145 -10.42 -6.56 13.93
C GLY A 145 -8.91 -6.75 13.87
N ILE A 146 -8.29 -7.15 15.00
CA ILE A 146 -6.85 -7.45 15.07
C ILE A 146 -6.49 -8.62 14.16
N LEU A 147 -7.27 -9.72 14.21
CA LEU A 147 -7.06 -10.90 13.36
C LEU A 147 -7.14 -10.53 11.88
N LEU A 148 -8.19 -9.79 11.48
CA LEU A 148 -8.38 -9.33 10.11
C LEU A 148 -7.21 -8.46 9.64
N SER A 149 -6.74 -7.52 10.46
CA SER A 149 -5.59 -6.67 10.14
C SER A 149 -4.31 -7.48 9.93
N VAL A 150 -3.98 -8.39 10.85
CA VAL A 150 -2.76 -9.22 10.76
C VAL A 150 -2.83 -10.20 9.59
N ALA A 151 -3.96 -10.87 9.40
CA ALA A 151 -4.16 -11.80 8.30
C ALA A 151 -4.11 -11.09 6.94
N ALA A 152 -4.76 -9.93 6.83
CA ALA A 152 -4.72 -9.13 5.62
C ALA A 152 -3.31 -8.63 5.30
N HIS A 153 -2.54 -8.19 6.31
CA HIS A 153 -1.16 -7.74 6.09
C HIS A 153 -0.25 -8.90 5.64
N PHE A 154 -0.43 -10.09 6.21
CA PHE A 154 0.32 -11.27 5.77
C PHE A 154 -0.02 -11.63 4.32
N ALA A 155 -1.31 -11.68 3.98
CA ALA A 155 -1.76 -11.94 2.62
C ALA A 155 -1.27 -10.85 1.65
N ALA A 156 -1.35 -9.57 2.02
CA ALA A 156 -0.84 -8.45 1.22
C ALA A 156 0.66 -8.61 0.94
N THR A 157 1.44 -9.02 1.94
CA THR A 157 2.88 -9.28 1.79
C THR A 157 3.15 -10.40 0.76
N VAL A 158 2.38 -11.49 0.81
CA VAL A 158 2.53 -12.61 -0.14
C VAL A 158 2.11 -12.20 -1.56
N ILE A 159 0.99 -11.50 -1.70
CA ILE A 159 0.52 -11.00 -2.99
C ILE A 159 1.52 -9.99 -3.58
N LEU A 160 2.06 -9.09 -2.75
CA LEU A 160 3.08 -8.13 -3.18
C LEU A 160 4.35 -8.83 -3.69
N TYR A 161 4.81 -9.87 -2.99
CA TYR A 161 5.96 -10.68 -3.45
C TYR A 161 5.68 -11.27 -4.85
N ASN A 162 4.53 -11.93 -5.03
CA ASN A 162 4.16 -12.55 -6.30
C ASN A 162 3.98 -11.52 -7.41
N PHE A 163 3.36 -10.38 -7.09
CA PHE A 163 3.16 -9.28 -8.01
C PHE A 163 4.46 -8.69 -8.51
N VAL A 164 5.43 -8.43 -7.62
CA VAL A 164 6.73 -7.90 -8.04
C VAL A 164 7.51 -8.95 -8.84
N HIS A 165 7.48 -10.22 -8.44
CA HIS A 165 8.14 -11.29 -9.21
C HIS A 165 7.59 -11.39 -10.63
N PHE A 166 6.27 -11.32 -10.78
CA PHE A 166 5.57 -11.30 -12.06
C PHE A 166 5.93 -10.06 -12.90
N LEU A 167 5.75 -8.86 -12.33
CA LEU A 167 5.91 -7.58 -13.03
C LEU A 167 7.35 -7.32 -13.50
N THR A 168 8.34 -7.81 -12.78
CA THR A 168 9.76 -7.49 -13.01
C THR A 168 10.28 -8.17 -14.29
N PRO A 169 10.79 -7.43 -15.29
CA PRO A 169 11.24 -7.99 -16.56
C PRO A 169 12.72 -8.40 -16.53
N ALA A 170 13.16 -9.10 -15.48
CA ALA A 170 14.57 -9.49 -15.31
C ALA A 170 14.76 -11.01 -15.21
N SER A 171 16.01 -11.47 -15.02
CA SER A 171 16.31 -12.86 -14.70
C SER A 171 15.59 -13.31 -13.42
N ASP A 172 15.22 -14.60 -13.34
CA ASP A 172 14.46 -15.15 -12.21
C ASP A 172 15.13 -14.87 -10.84
N THR A 173 16.47 -14.92 -10.78
CA THR A 173 17.23 -14.56 -9.57
C THR A 173 16.99 -13.10 -9.16
N ARG A 174 17.04 -12.16 -10.12
CA ARG A 174 16.80 -10.74 -9.86
C ARG A 174 15.34 -10.46 -9.49
N LYS A 175 14.39 -11.09 -10.20
CA LYS A 175 12.95 -11.02 -9.87
C LYS A 175 12.70 -11.41 -8.41
N ARG A 176 13.28 -12.53 -7.96
CA ARG A 176 13.15 -13.04 -6.58
C ARG A 176 13.79 -12.11 -5.56
N GLN A 177 14.99 -11.60 -5.82
CA GLN A 177 15.66 -10.62 -4.94
C GLN A 177 14.81 -9.35 -4.78
N LEU A 178 14.27 -8.84 -5.88
CA LEU A 178 13.47 -7.62 -5.89
C LEU A 178 12.12 -7.84 -5.17
N ALA A 179 11.44 -8.95 -5.45
CA ALA A 179 10.21 -9.34 -4.79
C ALA A 179 10.40 -9.55 -3.28
N PHE A 180 11.44 -10.26 -2.87
CA PHE A 180 11.80 -10.47 -1.47
C PHE A 180 12.04 -9.14 -0.75
N THR A 181 12.87 -8.27 -1.34
CA THR A 181 13.23 -6.99 -0.74
C THR A 181 12.02 -6.06 -0.65
N THR A 182 11.18 -6.02 -1.69
CA THR A 182 9.94 -5.24 -1.70
C THR A 182 8.97 -5.71 -0.61
N ALA A 183 8.78 -7.02 -0.47
CA ALA A 183 7.95 -7.59 0.59
C ALA A 183 8.50 -7.27 2.00
N CYS A 184 9.83 -7.33 2.20
CA CYS A 184 10.46 -6.91 3.45
C CYS A 184 10.21 -5.43 3.78
N LEU A 185 10.29 -4.54 2.79
CA LEU A 185 10.02 -3.11 2.97
C LEU A 185 8.56 -2.83 3.34
N HIS A 186 7.62 -3.59 2.77
CA HIS A 186 6.20 -3.50 3.16
C HIS A 186 5.98 -3.96 4.60
N VAL A 187 6.59 -5.08 5.01
CA VAL A 187 6.51 -5.57 6.40
C VAL A 187 7.08 -4.55 7.39
N LEU A 188 8.20 -3.92 7.05
CA LEU A 188 8.92 -2.95 7.87
C LEU A 188 8.52 -1.49 7.58
N SER A 189 7.35 -1.28 6.96
CA SER A 189 6.88 0.03 6.54
C SER A 189 6.60 0.96 7.73
N PRO A 190 6.63 2.29 7.51
CA PRO A 190 6.35 3.29 8.55
C PRO A 190 4.91 3.21 9.09
N ALA A 191 4.01 2.45 8.46
CA ALA A 191 2.69 2.18 9.01
C ALA A 191 2.73 1.32 10.29
N GLY A 192 3.83 0.59 10.56
CA GLY A 192 4.17 0.07 11.88
C GLY A 192 3.03 -0.63 12.62
N ILE A 193 2.65 -0.07 13.78
CA ILE A 193 1.63 -0.63 14.68
C ILE A 193 0.23 -0.64 14.04
N PHE A 194 -0.06 0.26 13.10
CA PHE A 194 -1.34 0.29 12.38
C PHE A 194 -1.55 -0.94 11.50
N LEU A 195 -0.50 -1.68 11.15
CA LEU A 195 -0.63 -2.95 10.44
C LEU A 195 -0.77 -4.16 11.40
N LEU A 196 -0.80 -3.92 12.72
CA LEU A 196 -0.99 -4.93 13.77
C LEU A 196 -2.28 -4.69 14.55
N ALA A 197 -2.55 -3.44 14.94
CA ALA A 197 -3.80 -3.04 15.55
C ALA A 197 -4.97 -3.22 14.55
N GLY A 198 -6.21 -3.23 15.06
CA GLY A 198 -7.45 -3.50 14.31
C GLY A 198 -7.86 -2.43 13.31
N TYR A 199 -6.92 -1.95 12.52
CA TYR A 199 -7.02 -0.94 11.48
C TYR A 199 -7.27 -1.55 10.10
N HIS A 200 -7.67 -0.70 9.14
CA HIS A 200 -8.09 -1.16 7.81
C HIS A 200 -7.01 -0.97 6.73
N GLU A 201 -5.85 -0.40 7.06
CA GLU A 201 -4.70 -0.20 6.17
C GLU A 201 -4.23 -1.50 5.54
N SER A 202 -4.13 -2.57 6.34
CA SER A 202 -3.75 -3.91 5.90
C SER A 202 -4.76 -4.51 4.90
N ALA A 203 -6.06 -4.34 5.17
CA ALA A 203 -7.13 -4.81 4.30
C ALA A 203 -7.16 -4.04 2.98
N PHE A 204 -6.97 -2.71 3.04
CA PHE A 204 -6.82 -1.87 1.87
C PHE A 204 -5.61 -2.31 1.01
N ALA A 205 -4.45 -2.51 1.63
CA ALA A 205 -3.23 -2.94 0.92
C ALA A 205 -3.43 -4.28 0.21
N LEU A 206 -4.04 -5.28 0.87
CA LEU A 206 -4.35 -6.58 0.27
C LEU A 206 -5.21 -6.42 -0.99
N LEU A 207 -6.35 -5.73 -0.87
CA LEU A 207 -7.32 -5.59 -1.97
C LEU A 207 -6.72 -4.76 -3.11
N ASN A 208 -5.96 -3.71 -2.80
CA ASN A 208 -5.30 -2.89 -3.80
C ASN A 208 -4.21 -3.68 -4.54
N PHE A 209 -3.39 -4.46 -3.84
CA PHE A 209 -2.37 -5.31 -4.49
C PHE A 209 -2.99 -6.42 -5.33
N LEU A 210 -4.12 -7.01 -4.91
CA LEU A 210 -4.88 -7.96 -5.73
C LEU A 210 -5.38 -7.31 -7.02
N GLY A 211 -5.92 -6.08 -6.93
CA GLY A 211 -6.35 -5.32 -8.11
C GLY A 211 -5.18 -5.03 -9.06
N LEU A 212 -4.03 -4.61 -8.55
CA LEU A 212 -2.82 -4.36 -9.34
C LEU A 212 -2.28 -5.65 -9.98
N TYR A 213 -2.32 -6.78 -9.27
CA TYR A 213 -1.92 -8.08 -9.80
C TYR A 213 -2.84 -8.55 -10.93
N CYS A 214 -4.16 -8.41 -10.75
CA CYS A 214 -5.14 -8.71 -11.79
C CYS A 214 -4.93 -7.81 -13.02
N TYR A 215 -4.71 -6.51 -12.81
CA TYR A 215 -4.48 -5.56 -13.90
C TYR A 215 -3.19 -5.90 -14.67
N ALA A 216 -2.09 -6.17 -13.98
CA ALA A 216 -0.84 -6.57 -14.62
C ALA A 216 -1.00 -7.89 -15.39
N THR A 217 -1.78 -8.83 -14.87
CA THR A 217 -2.14 -10.09 -15.57
C THR A 217 -2.98 -9.81 -16.81
N ALA A 218 -3.93 -8.87 -16.75
CA ALA A 218 -4.70 -8.45 -17.93
C ALA A 218 -3.76 -7.90 -19.02
N VAL A 219 -2.86 -6.98 -18.63
CA VAL A 219 -1.86 -6.37 -19.54
C VAL A 219 -0.91 -7.39 -20.14
N ASP A 220 -0.49 -8.40 -19.39
CA ASP A 220 0.29 -9.51 -19.95
C ASP A 220 -0.47 -10.22 -21.06
N ASN A 221 -1.76 -10.51 -20.87
CA ASN A 221 -2.61 -11.13 -21.89
C ASN A 221 -2.88 -10.20 -23.09
N ARG A 222 -2.83 -8.87 -22.93
CA ARG A 222 -2.87 -7.93 -24.07
C ARG A 222 -1.72 -8.11 -25.06
N PHE A 223 -0.60 -8.64 -24.60
CA PHE A 223 0.60 -8.86 -25.42
C PHE A 223 0.84 -10.34 -25.73
N ALA A 224 -0.12 -11.23 -25.42
CA ALA A 224 -0.07 -12.62 -25.84
C ALA A 224 -0.46 -12.79 -27.32
N THR A 225 0.02 -13.86 -27.94
CA THR A 225 -0.14 -14.13 -29.39
C THR A 225 -1.20 -15.18 -29.71
N TYR A 226 -1.88 -15.75 -28.71
CA TYR A 226 -2.90 -16.77 -28.93
C TYR A 226 -4.30 -16.14 -29.09
N ALA A 227 -5.19 -16.79 -29.85
CA ALA A 227 -6.43 -16.20 -30.36
C ALA A 227 -7.39 -15.67 -29.27
N ASP A 228 -7.49 -16.35 -28.13
CA ASP A 228 -8.42 -16.01 -27.05
C ASP A 228 -7.85 -15.04 -25.99
N ALA A 229 -6.65 -14.51 -26.21
CA ALA A 229 -5.95 -13.68 -25.24
C ALA A 229 -6.73 -12.41 -24.84
N TYR A 230 -7.49 -11.82 -25.78
CA TYR A 230 -8.29 -10.62 -25.53
C TYR A 230 -9.46 -10.87 -24.57
N GLN A 231 -10.04 -12.08 -24.57
CA GLN A 231 -11.11 -12.44 -23.63
C GLN A 231 -10.54 -12.60 -22.21
N ILE A 232 -9.37 -13.20 -22.10
CA ILE A 232 -8.67 -13.37 -20.83
C ILE A 232 -8.24 -11.99 -20.27
N ASP A 233 -7.70 -11.09 -21.10
CA ASP A 233 -7.45 -9.69 -20.75
C ASP A 233 -8.70 -9.00 -20.18
N ALA A 234 -9.84 -9.14 -20.85
CA ALA A 234 -11.10 -8.55 -20.41
C ALA A 234 -11.55 -9.08 -19.04
N VAL A 235 -11.50 -10.40 -18.82
CA VAL A 235 -11.87 -11.03 -17.54
C VAL A 235 -10.97 -10.53 -16.41
N TRP A 236 -9.65 -10.50 -16.62
CA TRP A 236 -8.71 -10.00 -15.61
C TRP A 236 -8.86 -8.49 -15.36
N THR A 237 -9.19 -7.70 -16.38
CA THR A 237 -9.49 -6.27 -16.24
C THR A 237 -10.71 -6.07 -15.34
N ILE A 238 -11.78 -6.86 -15.52
CA ILE A 238 -12.98 -6.80 -14.68
C ILE A 238 -12.66 -7.22 -13.24
N PHE A 239 -11.88 -8.29 -13.03
CA PHE A 239 -11.43 -8.68 -11.70
C PHE A 239 -10.60 -7.59 -11.02
N ALA A 240 -9.75 -6.87 -11.75
CA ALA A 240 -9.03 -5.72 -11.21
C ALA A 240 -10.01 -4.65 -10.70
N GLY A 241 -11.04 -4.32 -11.49
CA GLY A 241 -12.09 -3.37 -11.09
C GLY A 241 -12.87 -3.81 -9.85
N PHE A 242 -13.19 -5.09 -9.75
CA PHE A 242 -13.83 -5.68 -8.56
C PHE A 242 -12.97 -5.50 -7.30
N TRP A 243 -11.70 -5.88 -7.34
CA TRP A 243 -10.80 -5.74 -6.18
C TRP A 243 -10.55 -4.29 -5.79
N PHE A 244 -10.39 -3.39 -6.77
CA PHE A 244 -10.27 -1.96 -6.48
C PHE A 244 -11.57 -1.36 -5.93
N GLY A 245 -12.74 -1.83 -6.37
CA GLY A 245 -14.02 -1.44 -5.79
C GLY A 245 -14.14 -1.84 -4.32
N LEU A 246 -13.76 -3.08 -3.99
CA LEU A 246 -13.69 -3.51 -2.59
C LEU A 246 -12.67 -2.68 -1.79
N ALA A 247 -11.49 -2.39 -2.37
CA ALA A 247 -10.51 -1.51 -1.74
C ALA A 247 -11.09 -0.11 -1.45
N SER A 248 -11.89 0.43 -2.37
CA SER A 248 -12.59 1.71 -2.20
C SER A 248 -13.69 1.67 -1.13
N MET A 249 -14.32 0.52 -0.90
CA MET A 249 -15.27 0.32 0.22
C MET A 249 -14.56 0.25 1.57
N VAL A 250 -13.33 -0.28 1.59
CA VAL A 250 -12.50 -0.32 2.81
C VAL A 250 -11.97 1.08 3.14
N ARG A 251 -11.52 1.85 2.14
CA ARG A 251 -11.11 3.25 2.29
C ARG A 251 -11.33 4.05 1.02
N SER A 252 -11.77 5.30 1.16
CA SER A 252 -12.02 6.24 0.04
C SER A 252 -10.80 6.46 -0.87
N ASN A 253 -9.57 6.35 -0.37
CA ASN A 253 -8.37 6.50 -1.20
C ASN A 253 -8.19 5.38 -2.24
N GLY A 254 -8.96 4.29 -2.16
CA GLY A 254 -9.06 3.27 -3.21
C GLY A 254 -9.65 3.80 -4.52
N LEU A 255 -10.40 4.91 -4.47
CA LEU A 255 -10.89 5.60 -5.67
C LEU A 255 -9.73 6.00 -6.61
N LEU A 256 -8.55 6.31 -6.06
CA LEU A 256 -7.37 6.69 -6.85
C LEU A 256 -6.91 5.57 -7.79
N SER A 257 -7.18 4.30 -7.48
CA SER A 257 -6.86 3.19 -8.39
C SER A 257 -7.69 3.23 -9.68
N GLY A 258 -8.81 3.96 -9.70
CA GLY A 258 -9.62 4.18 -10.91
C GLY A 258 -8.93 5.00 -11.98
N ILE A 259 -7.89 5.77 -11.61
CA ILE A 259 -7.06 6.51 -12.55
C ILE A 259 -6.37 5.58 -13.56
N ILE A 260 -6.08 4.33 -13.18
CA ILE A 260 -5.51 3.31 -14.07
C ILE A 260 -6.46 3.04 -15.25
N PHE A 261 -7.75 2.82 -14.97
CA PHE A 261 -8.77 2.60 -16.00
C PHE A 261 -9.10 3.88 -16.77
N ALA A 262 -9.13 5.03 -16.09
CA ALA A 262 -9.35 6.32 -16.74
C ALA A 262 -8.23 6.61 -17.76
N TRP A 263 -6.97 6.33 -17.41
CA TRP A 263 -5.84 6.44 -18.35
C TRP A 263 -6.07 5.55 -19.57
N ASP A 264 -6.38 4.27 -19.39
CA ASP A 264 -6.61 3.34 -20.50
C ASP A 264 -7.78 3.75 -21.38
N ALA A 265 -8.89 4.19 -20.78
CA ALA A 265 -10.05 4.68 -21.52
C ALA A 265 -9.70 5.92 -22.35
N VAL A 266 -9.04 6.92 -21.75
CA VAL A 266 -8.62 8.15 -22.44
C VAL A 266 -7.64 7.86 -23.57
N ALA A 267 -6.70 6.93 -23.37
CA ALA A 267 -5.77 6.51 -24.41
C ALA A 267 -6.46 5.79 -25.60
N MET A 268 -7.64 5.20 -25.38
CA MET A 268 -8.43 4.54 -26.43
C MET A 268 -9.40 5.49 -27.15
N LEU A 269 -9.84 6.59 -26.52
CA LEU A 269 -10.85 7.51 -27.08
C LEU A 269 -10.55 8.01 -28.51
N PRO A 270 -9.33 8.49 -28.84
CA PRO A 270 -9.06 9.00 -30.20
C PRO A 270 -9.17 7.93 -31.29
N ARG A 271 -9.02 6.65 -30.93
CA ARG A 271 -9.05 5.51 -31.86
C ARG A 271 -10.44 4.88 -31.95
N LEU A 272 -11.38 5.29 -31.10
CA LEU A 272 -12.71 4.67 -31.00
C LEU A 272 -13.51 4.73 -32.32
N PRO A 273 -13.51 5.84 -33.09
CA PRO A 273 -14.23 5.86 -34.38
C PRO A 273 -13.73 4.81 -35.37
N ASP A 274 -12.41 4.65 -35.48
CA ASP A 274 -11.80 3.65 -36.36
C ASP A 274 -12.09 2.24 -35.89
N ILE A 275 -11.99 1.99 -34.58
CA ILE A 275 -12.29 0.69 -33.95
C ILE A 275 -13.73 0.25 -34.24
N LEU A 276 -14.69 1.19 -34.12
CA LEU A 276 -16.10 0.91 -34.38
C LEU A 276 -16.37 0.69 -35.88
N ARG A 277 -15.68 1.44 -36.75
CA ARG A 277 -15.79 1.27 -38.21
C ARG A 277 -15.24 -0.07 -38.70
N THR A 278 -14.09 -0.49 -38.18
CA THR A 278 -13.44 -1.76 -38.56
C THR A 278 -14.03 -2.97 -37.84
N ARG A 279 -14.92 -2.76 -36.84
CA ARG A 279 -15.49 -3.81 -35.98
C ARG A 279 -14.40 -4.66 -35.33
N ASP A 280 -13.34 -4.02 -34.84
CA ASP A 280 -12.25 -4.70 -34.14
C ASP A 280 -12.74 -5.21 -32.77
N THR A 281 -13.21 -6.46 -32.76
CA THR A 281 -13.80 -7.11 -31.58
C THR A 281 -12.85 -7.12 -30.38
N GLU A 282 -11.55 -7.32 -30.58
CA GLU A 282 -10.57 -7.32 -29.50
C GLU A 282 -10.56 -5.97 -28.78
N ARG A 283 -10.44 -4.88 -29.54
CA ARG A 283 -10.38 -3.53 -28.96
C ARG A 283 -11.70 -3.11 -28.34
N ILE A 284 -12.83 -3.49 -28.95
CA ILE A 284 -14.17 -3.24 -28.40
C ILE A 284 -14.35 -3.97 -27.06
N THR A 285 -13.96 -5.25 -26.99
CA THR A 285 -14.04 -6.06 -25.77
C THR A 285 -13.17 -5.46 -24.67
N ARG A 286 -11.92 -5.04 -24.98
CA ARG A 286 -11.02 -4.39 -24.02
C ARG A 286 -11.57 -3.07 -23.51
N PHE A 287 -12.08 -2.22 -24.39
CA PHE A 287 -12.68 -0.95 -24.02
C PHE A 287 -13.89 -1.17 -23.09
N THR A 288 -14.79 -2.07 -23.48
CA THR A 288 -15.96 -2.45 -22.68
C THR A 288 -15.56 -2.97 -21.31
N ALA A 289 -14.58 -3.88 -21.23
CA ALA A 289 -14.08 -4.40 -19.97
C ALA A 289 -13.48 -3.31 -19.07
N THR A 290 -12.78 -2.33 -19.66
CA THR A 290 -12.21 -1.18 -18.94
C THR A 290 -13.31 -0.31 -18.33
N ILE A 291 -14.39 -0.03 -19.07
CA ILE A 291 -15.54 0.73 -18.58
C ILE A 291 -16.27 -0.03 -17.46
N VAL A 292 -16.50 -1.34 -17.63
CA VAL A 292 -17.11 -2.20 -16.61
C VAL A 292 -16.26 -2.21 -15.34
N ALA A 293 -14.94 -2.37 -15.46
CA ALA A 293 -14.02 -2.37 -14.33
C ALA A 293 -14.02 -1.02 -13.58
N GLY A 294 -13.98 0.10 -14.30
CA GLY A 294 -14.10 1.43 -13.71
C GLY A 294 -15.45 1.66 -13.03
N THR A 295 -16.53 1.10 -13.57
CA THR A 295 -17.88 1.18 -12.98
C THR A 295 -17.98 0.37 -11.70
N LEU A 296 -17.43 -0.85 -11.64
CA LEU A 296 -17.38 -1.66 -10.41
C LEU A 296 -16.63 -0.92 -9.29
N LEU A 297 -15.53 -0.26 -9.64
CA LEU A 297 -14.79 0.56 -8.71
C LEU A 297 -15.62 1.75 -8.21
N ALA A 298 -16.27 2.48 -9.11
CA ALA A 298 -17.14 3.60 -8.77
C ALA A 298 -18.30 3.17 -7.86
N ILE A 299 -18.89 2.00 -8.12
CA ILE A 299 -19.92 1.40 -7.23
C ILE A 299 -19.35 1.20 -5.83
N GLY A 300 -18.13 0.67 -5.70
CA GLY A 300 -17.47 0.50 -4.41
C GLY A 300 -17.29 1.81 -3.62
N PHE A 301 -17.08 2.93 -4.31
CA PHE A 301 -17.00 4.26 -3.68
C PHE A 301 -18.39 4.85 -3.36
N VAL A 302 -19.36 4.71 -4.27
CA VAL A 302 -20.67 5.36 -4.20
C VAL A 302 -21.64 4.60 -3.28
N ALA A 303 -21.59 3.28 -3.23
CA ALA A 303 -22.53 2.48 -2.44
C ALA A 303 -22.57 2.85 -0.94
N PRO A 304 -21.44 3.08 -0.25
CA PRO A 304 -21.45 3.60 1.12
C PRO A 304 -22.09 4.99 1.23
N GLN A 305 -21.92 5.87 0.23
CA GLN A 305 -22.53 7.21 0.23
C GLN A 305 -24.04 7.13 0.09
N VAL A 306 -24.54 6.28 -0.82
CA VAL A 306 -25.98 6.05 -1.02
C VAL A 306 -26.60 5.45 0.24
N SER A 307 -25.94 4.49 0.88
CA SER A 307 -26.41 3.94 2.16
C SER A 307 -26.52 5.01 3.24
N GLY A 308 -25.58 5.97 3.29
CA GLY A 308 -25.64 7.09 4.23
C GLY A 308 -26.78 8.06 3.91
N TYR A 309 -26.97 8.37 2.63
CA TYR A 309 -28.07 9.21 2.16
C TYR A 309 -29.43 8.60 2.51
N LEU A 310 -29.63 7.31 2.24
CA LEU A 310 -30.87 6.61 2.57
C LEU A 310 -31.12 6.50 4.08
N HIS A 311 -30.08 6.61 4.91
CA HIS A 311 -30.22 6.55 6.36
C HIS A 311 -30.58 7.91 6.97
N TYR A 312 -29.96 9.01 6.50
CA TYR A 312 -30.14 10.33 7.11
C TYR A 312 -31.05 11.29 6.33
N CYS A 313 -31.15 11.16 5.00
CA CYS A 313 -31.80 12.18 4.17
C CYS A 313 -33.26 11.85 3.81
N THR A 314 -33.74 10.65 4.11
CA THR A 314 -35.09 10.19 3.73
C THR A 314 -36.07 10.17 4.91
N ALA A 315 -35.59 10.27 6.14
CA ALA A 315 -36.38 10.12 7.37
C ALA A 315 -37.02 11.44 7.89
N GLY A 316 -37.15 12.47 7.04
CA GLY A 316 -37.85 13.73 7.35
C GLY A 316 -36.97 14.85 7.92
N GLU A 317 -35.92 14.54 8.69
CA GLU A 317 -34.93 15.52 9.15
C GLU A 317 -33.78 15.66 8.14
N THR A 318 -33.76 16.72 7.35
CA THR A 318 -32.72 16.88 6.31
C THR A 318 -31.41 17.43 6.88
N ARG A 319 -30.33 16.66 6.77
CA ARG A 319 -28.98 17.12 7.09
C ARG A 319 -28.48 18.12 6.03
N PRO A 320 -27.60 19.09 6.38
CA PRO A 320 -27.15 20.13 5.44
C PRO A 320 -26.47 19.61 4.16
N TRP A 321 -25.92 18.39 4.18
CA TRP A 321 -25.26 17.77 3.03
C TRP A 321 -26.21 16.99 2.12
N CYS A 322 -27.45 16.73 2.54
CA CYS A 322 -28.47 16.06 1.71
C CYS A 322 -28.84 16.90 0.48
N ASN A 323 -28.80 18.23 0.60
CA ASN A 323 -29.17 19.17 -0.47
C ASN A 323 -27.96 19.60 -1.33
N LYS A 324 -26.74 19.10 -1.05
CA LYS A 324 -25.55 19.40 -1.87
C LYS A 324 -25.49 18.48 -3.08
N PHE A 325 -24.88 18.94 -4.17
CA PHE A 325 -24.68 18.13 -5.38
C PHE A 325 -23.18 17.91 -5.68
N PRO A 326 -22.69 16.66 -5.75
CA PRO A 326 -23.38 15.45 -5.31
C PRO A 326 -23.50 15.39 -3.77
N PRO A 327 -24.56 14.76 -3.21
CA PRO A 327 -24.68 14.58 -1.77
C PRO A 327 -23.62 13.59 -1.29
N SER A 328 -22.89 13.93 -0.24
CA SER A 328 -21.81 13.08 0.29
C SER A 328 -21.68 13.20 1.79
N ILE A 329 -22.09 12.13 2.49
CA ILE A 329 -21.86 12.00 3.93
C ILE A 329 -20.37 12.02 4.26
N TYR A 330 -19.53 11.37 3.44
CA TYR A 330 -18.10 11.34 3.67
C TYR A 330 -17.48 12.74 3.61
N SER A 331 -17.79 13.51 2.57
CA SER A 331 -17.26 14.88 2.42
C SER A 331 -17.77 15.79 3.54
N PHE A 332 -19.04 15.65 3.94
CA PHE A 332 -19.59 16.36 5.08
C PHE A 332 -18.86 16.02 6.37
N VAL A 333 -18.70 14.74 6.65
CA VAL A 333 -18.07 14.25 7.87
C VAL A 333 -16.61 14.71 7.95
N GLN A 334 -15.86 14.61 6.86
CA GLN A 334 -14.48 15.10 6.76
C GLN A 334 -14.40 16.61 7.07
N SER A 335 -15.26 17.44 6.47
CA SER A 335 -15.23 18.88 6.71
C SER A 335 -15.80 19.30 8.06
N HIS A 336 -16.88 18.67 8.52
CA HIS A 336 -17.65 19.14 9.68
C HIS A 336 -17.06 18.65 11.00
N TYR A 337 -16.64 17.38 11.07
CA TYR A 337 -16.09 16.80 12.29
C TYR A 337 -14.56 16.86 12.38
N TRP A 338 -13.88 16.92 11.23
CA TRP A 338 -12.42 16.87 11.17
C TRP A 338 -11.75 18.09 10.54
N ASP A 339 -12.51 19.15 10.17
CA ASP A 339 -11.95 20.36 9.54
C ASP A 339 -11.10 20.08 8.27
N VAL A 340 -11.37 18.98 7.57
CA VAL A 340 -10.68 18.62 6.34
C VAL A 340 -11.16 19.49 5.18
N GLY A 341 -10.22 20.00 4.39
CA GLY A 341 -10.51 20.86 3.25
C GLY A 341 -9.23 21.43 2.65
N PHE A 342 -9.34 22.02 1.45
CA PHE A 342 -8.19 22.58 0.74
C PHE A 342 -7.44 23.60 1.60
N LEU A 343 -6.17 23.30 1.86
CA LEU A 343 -5.20 24.01 2.67
C LEU A 343 -5.59 24.29 4.13
N ARG A 344 -6.69 23.74 4.64
CA ARG A 344 -7.12 23.95 6.04
C ARG A 344 -6.13 23.43 7.07
N TYR A 345 -5.32 22.44 6.68
CA TYR A 345 -4.30 21.85 7.55
C TYR A 345 -3.02 22.69 7.67
N TRP A 346 -2.83 23.72 6.84
CA TRP A 346 -1.66 24.60 6.85
C TRP A 346 -1.74 25.63 7.98
N LYS A 347 -1.61 25.15 9.21
CA LYS A 347 -1.48 25.94 10.44
C LYS A 347 -0.05 25.80 10.96
N ILE A 348 0.53 26.86 11.51
CA ILE A 348 1.91 26.83 12.08
C ILE A 348 2.02 25.73 13.15
N SER A 349 0.95 25.53 13.94
CA SER A 349 0.85 24.46 14.95
C SER A 349 1.00 23.04 14.37
N ASN A 350 0.72 22.85 13.07
CA ASN A 350 0.79 21.54 12.41
C ASN A 350 2.13 21.28 11.72
N LEU A 351 3.06 22.25 11.72
CA LEU A 351 4.38 22.11 11.08
C LEU A 351 5.14 20.85 11.54
N PRO A 352 5.12 20.43 12.83
CA PRO A 352 5.74 19.18 13.25
C PRO A 352 5.16 17.94 12.56
N LEU A 353 3.85 17.94 12.25
CA LEU A 353 3.17 16.82 11.59
C LEU A 353 3.51 16.75 10.10
N PHE A 354 3.73 17.90 9.44
CA PHE A 354 4.31 17.93 8.09
C PHE A 354 5.74 17.39 8.08
N ALA A 355 6.57 17.78 9.06
CA ALA A 355 7.94 17.28 9.18
C ALA A 355 7.98 15.76 9.40
N LEU A 356 7.03 15.21 10.15
CA LEU A 356 6.89 13.77 10.40
C LEU A 356 6.58 12.97 9.13
N VAL A 357 5.81 13.54 8.23
CA VAL A 357 5.33 12.89 7.00
C VAL A 357 6.28 13.10 5.83
N PHE A 358 7.06 14.19 5.87
CA PHE A 358 7.95 14.60 4.80
C PHE A 358 8.82 13.46 4.25
N PRO A 359 9.47 12.59 5.05
CA PRO A 359 10.31 11.52 4.52
C PRO A 359 9.57 10.54 3.60
N VAL A 360 8.35 10.14 3.98
CA VAL A 360 7.54 9.20 3.20
C VAL A 360 6.93 9.89 1.99
N GLY A 361 6.40 11.11 2.17
CA GLY A 361 5.84 11.89 1.06
C GLY A 361 6.87 12.21 -0.02
N TRP A 362 8.06 12.66 0.39
CA TRP A 362 9.19 12.91 -0.50
C TRP A 362 9.60 11.65 -1.27
N LEU A 363 9.75 10.53 -0.58
CA LEU A 363 10.12 9.27 -1.19
C LEU A 363 9.08 8.77 -2.20
N MET A 364 7.79 8.89 -1.89
CA MET A 364 6.72 8.56 -2.84
C MET A 364 6.76 9.46 -4.07
N VAL A 365 7.11 10.75 -3.93
CA VAL A 365 7.30 11.68 -5.05
C VAL A 365 8.51 11.29 -5.90
N GLU A 366 9.68 11.14 -5.28
CA GLU A 366 10.94 10.78 -5.94
C GLU A 366 10.87 9.45 -6.68
N THR A 367 10.11 8.49 -6.16
CA THR A 367 9.90 7.20 -6.85
C THR A 367 8.82 7.28 -7.93
N SER A 368 7.87 8.22 -7.84
CA SER A 368 6.82 8.41 -8.84
C SER A 368 7.34 9.06 -10.11
N PHE A 369 8.17 10.11 -10.01
CA PHE A 369 8.62 10.88 -11.16
C PHE A 369 9.34 10.02 -12.22
N PRO A 370 10.38 9.23 -11.88
CA PRO A 370 11.01 8.35 -12.85
C PRO A 370 10.09 7.23 -13.34
N SER A 371 9.21 6.73 -12.47
CA SER A 371 8.24 5.69 -12.84
C SER A 371 7.22 6.17 -13.88
N LEU A 372 6.90 7.47 -13.88
CA LEU A 372 5.98 8.11 -14.83
C LEU A 372 6.67 8.51 -16.14
N PHE A 373 7.83 9.17 -16.05
CA PHE A 373 8.44 9.84 -17.18
C PHE A 373 9.69 9.14 -17.73
N GLN A 374 10.25 8.20 -16.96
CA GLN A 374 11.53 7.55 -17.26
C GLN A 374 11.44 6.03 -17.09
N ALA A 375 10.28 5.43 -17.35
CA ALA A 375 10.05 3.99 -17.16
C ALA A 375 11.08 3.10 -17.90
N HIS A 376 11.59 3.54 -19.06
CA HIS A 376 12.67 2.86 -19.78
C HIS A 376 14.00 2.86 -19.02
N HIS A 377 14.34 3.95 -18.32
CA HIS A 377 15.53 4.00 -17.48
C HIS A 377 15.40 3.07 -16.27
N VAL A 378 14.22 3.06 -15.63
CA VAL A 378 13.93 2.14 -14.53
C VAL A 378 14.01 0.68 -14.99
N ASN A 379 13.45 0.37 -16.17
CA ASN A 379 13.56 -0.96 -16.78
C ASN A 379 15.03 -1.35 -17.00
N ARG A 380 15.85 -0.46 -17.58
CA ARG A 380 17.28 -0.72 -17.80
C ARG A 380 18.05 -0.91 -16.50
N ALA A 381 17.71 -0.16 -15.45
CA ALA A 381 18.33 -0.31 -14.14
C ALA A 381 18.05 -1.70 -13.52
N ILE A 382 16.83 -2.22 -13.71
CA ILE A 382 16.40 -3.51 -13.18
C ILE A 382 16.88 -4.69 -14.05
N ASN A 383 16.69 -4.60 -15.38
CA ASN A 383 17.00 -5.66 -16.33
C ASN A 383 18.48 -5.67 -16.74
N GLY A 384 19.20 -4.55 -16.61
CA GLY A 384 20.51 -4.34 -17.22
C GLY A 384 20.38 -3.88 -18.68
N SER A 385 21.52 -3.79 -19.39
CA SER A 385 21.49 -3.51 -20.83
C SER A 385 20.81 -4.65 -21.58
N THR A 386 19.75 -4.34 -22.30
CA THR A 386 18.99 -5.31 -23.10
C THR A 386 19.63 -5.52 -24.47
N GLU A 387 19.30 -6.60 -25.18
CA GLU A 387 19.72 -6.78 -26.59
C GLU A 387 19.17 -5.65 -27.48
N ALA A 388 18.03 -5.06 -27.10
CA ALA A 388 17.48 -3.88 -27.77
C ALA A 388 18.37 -2.65 -27.56
N ASP A 389 18.96 -2.47 -26.37
CA ASP A 389 19.89 -1.38 -26.07
C ASP A 389 21.21 -1.44 -26.88
N GLN A 390 21.54 -2.62 -27.41
CA GLN A 390 22.76 -2.85 -28.20
C GLN A 390 22.56 -2.56 -29.70
N LYS A 391 21.31 -2.46 -30.16
CA LYS A 391 20.99 -2.10 -31.55
C LYS A 391 20.98 -0.59 -31.72
N LEU A 392 21.49 -0.09 -32.85
CA LEU A 392 21.32 1.31 -33.24
C LEU A 392 19.82 1.55 -33.53
N GLN A 393 19.13 2.22 -32.61
CA GLN A 393 17.72 2.58 -32.75
C GLN A 393 17.44 3.90 -32.02
N ASP A 394 16.32 4.54 -32.38
CA ASP A 394 15.88 5.77 -31.73
C ASP A 394 15.56 5.53 -30.26
N TYR A 395 15.88 6.52 -29.43
CA TYR A 395 15.58 6.50 -28.00
C TYR A 395 14.20 7.14 -27.74
N PRO A 396 13.31 6.51 -26.95
CA PRO A 396 13.51 5.29 -26.16
C PRO A 396 13.39 3.99 -26.99
N PRO A 397 14.16 2.94 -26.64
CA PRO A 397 14.20 1.69 -27.39
C PRO A 397 12.85 0.98 -27.38
N THR A 398 12.52 0.31 -28.50
CA THR A 398 11.31 -0.51 -28.57
C THR A 398 11.46 -1.76 -27.68
N PRO A 399 10.47 -2.08 -26.82
CA PRO A 399 10.55 -3.23 -25.92
C PRO A 399 10.52 -4.54 -26.70
N SER A 400 11.51 -5.41 -26.45
CA SER A 400 11.70 -6.65 -27.22
C SER A 400 10.95 -7.83 -26.61
N THR A 401 10.80 -7.86 -25.29
CA THR A 401 10.13 -8.97 -24.59
C THR A 401 8.72 -8.61 -24.14
N ARG A 402 7.86 -9.63 -23.99
CA ARG A 402 6.52 -9.47 -23.41
C ARG A 402 6.58 -8.87 -22.00
N ALA A 403 7.51 -9.34 -21.17
CA ALA A 403 7.69 -8.84 -19.81
C ALA A 403 8.05 -7.34 -19.77
N GLU A 404 8.92 -6.87 -20.68
CA GLU A 404 9.23 -5.44 -20.79
C GLU A 404 8.02 -4.60 -21.21
N LYS A 405 7.23 -5.09 -22.17
CA LYS A 405 5.99 -4.42 -22.59
C LYS A 405 5.01 -4.27 -21.41
N VAL A 406 4.85 -5.33 -20.61
CA VAL A 406 4.00 -5.30 -19.41
C VAL A 406 4.54 -4.31 -18.39
N PHE A 407 5.83 -4.37 -18.08
CA PHE A 407 6.47 -3.48 -17.10
C PHE A 407 6.32 -2.00 -17.49
N LEU A 408 6.67 -1.64 -18.73
CA LEU A 408 6.60 -0.28 -19.24
C LEU A 408 5.15 0.25 -19.34
N HIS A 409 4.19 -0.64 -19.59
CA HIS A 409 2.77 -0.27 -19.60
C HIS A 409 2.24 -0.01 -18.18
N CYS A 410 2.60 -0.88 -17.23
CA CYS A 410 2.05 -0.86 -15.87
C CYS A 410 2.71 0.18 -14.96
N LEU A 411 4.03 0.35 -15.01
CA LEU A 411 4.77 1.17 -14.06
C LEU A 411 4.26 2.63 -13.96
N PRO A 412 4.04 3.37 -15.06
CA PRO A 412 3.49 4.74 -14.98
C PRO A 412 2.08 4.78 -14.38
N ARG A 413 1.23 3.82 -14.76
CA ARG A 413 -0.16 3.76 -14.30
C ARG A 413 -0.26 3.47 -12.80
N PHE A 414 0.66 2.67 -12.28
CA PHE A 414 0.72 2.36 -10.85
C PHE A 414 1.38 3.48 -10.03
N ALA A 415 2.24 4.29 -10.67
CA ALA A 415 2.90 5.44 -10.03
C ALA A 415 1.99 6.67 -9.91
N LEU A 416 1.03 6.86 -10.81
CA LEU A 416 0.17 8.05 -10.78
C LEU A 416 -0.73 8.15 -9.52
N PRO A 417 -1.41 7.08 -9.07
CA PRO A 417 -2.23 7.12 -7.85
C PRO A 417 -1.45 7.50 -6.59
N GLN A 418 -0.20 7.04 -6.44
CA GLN A 418 0.63 7.41 -5.28
C GLN A 418 1.04 8.89 -5.32
N LEU A 419 1.35 9.44 -6.49
CA LEU A 419 1.73 10.85 -6.64
C LEU A 419 0.55 11.76 -6.29
N ILE A 420 -0.64 11.42 -6.78
CA ILE A 420 -1.87 12.15 -6.46
C ILE A 420 -2.19 12.05 -4.97
N LEU A 421 -1.97 10.88 -4.35
CA LEU A 421 -2.15 10.73 -2.91
C LEU A 421 -1.25 11.69 -2.11
N VAL A 422 0.02 11.83 -2.48
CA VAL A 422 0.94 12.78 -1.82
C VAL A 422 0.45 14.22 -2.03
N GLY A 423 0.02 14.56 -3.25
CA GLY A 423 -0.56 15.88 -3.54
C GLY A 423 -1.79 16.17 -2.66
N MET A 424 -2.68 15.20 -2.50
CA MET A 424 -3.86 15.30 -1.62
C MET A 424 -3.49 15.36 -0.13
N ALA A 425 -2.43 14.67 0.30
CA ALA A 425 -1.93 14.77 1.68
C ALA A 425 -1.32 16.15 1.96
N ALA A 426 -0.68 16.76 0.96
CA ALA A 426 -0.12 18.11 1.08
C ALA A 426 -1.20 19.20 1.05
N THR A 427 -2.35 18.95 0.41
CA THR A 427 -3.33 20.01 0.12
C THR A 427 -4.69 19.84 0.79
N THR A 428 -5.16 18.62 1.06
CA THR A 428 -6.58 18.39 1.34
C THR A 428 -6.83 17.81 2.72
N PHE A 429 -6.20 16.67 3.04
CA PHE A 429 -6.45 15.95 4.29
C PHE A 429 -5.29 16.05 5.27
N HIS A 430 -5.56 15.63 6.51
CA HIS A 430 -4.58 15.53 7.59
C HIS A 430 -3.35 14.72 7.20
N CYS A 431 -2.24 15.41 6.91
CA CYS A 431 -1.08 14.83 6.23
C CYS A 431 -0.44 13.66 6.99
N GLN A 432 -0.52 13.63 8.32
CA GLN A 432 0.00 12.58 9.21
C GLN A 432 -0.50 11.18 8.87
N ILE A 433 -1.68 11.08 8.27
CA ILE A 433 -2.25 9.79 7.85
C ILE A 433 -1.44 9.18 6.69
N LEU A 434 -0.69 9.97 5.89
CA LEU A 434 0.08 9.50 4.74
C LEU A 434 1.05 8.37 5.11
N ASN A 435 1.71 8.45 6.27
CA ASN A 435 2.64 7.42 6.76
C ASN A 435 1.96 6.04 6.93
N ARG A 436 0.65 6.03 7.18
CA ARG A 436 -0.19 4.83 7.35
C ARG A 436 -0.70 4.32 6.01
N ILE A 437 -1.29 5.20 5.21
CA ILE A 437 -1.98 4.82 3.97
C ILE A 437 -1.03 4.58 2.78
N SER A 438 0.21 5.07 2.86
CA SER A 438 1.27 4.73 1.90
C SER A 438 1.54 3.23 1.82
N SER A 439 1.18 2.47 2.86
CA SER A 439 1.32 1.02 2.92
C SER A 439 0.60 0.27 1.80
N GLY A 440 -0.46 0.84 1.23
CA GLY A 440 -1.21 0.24 0.13
C GLY A 440 -0.70 0.56 -1.28
N TYR A 441 0.43 1.28 -1.42
CA TYR A 441 0.96 1.70 -2.72
C TYR A 441 2.32 1.05 -2.98
N PRO A 442 2.47 0.16 -3.98
CA PRO A 442 3.64 -0.72 -4.04
C PRO A 442 4.88 -0.10 -4.70
N ILE A 443 4.71 0.97 -5.49
CA ILE A 443 5.77 1.46 -6.39
C ILE A 443 6.96 2.03 -5.62
N TRP A 444 6.73 2.82 -4.57
CA TRP A 444 7.84 3.34 -3.78
C TRP A 444 8.66 2.22 -3.12
N TYR A 445 8.04 1.11 -2.70
CA TYR A 445 8.77 -0.06 -2.21
C TYR A 445 9.59 -0.72 -3.32
N LEU A 446 9.00 -0.90 -4.51
CA LEU A 446 9.66 -1.52 -5.65
C LEU A 446 10.92 -0.76 -6.07
N ILE A 447 10.82 0.57 -6.16
CA ILE A 447 11.94 1.41 -6.60
C ILE A 447 13.06 1.43 -5.55
N ILE A 448 12.74 1.48 -4.26
CA ILE A 448 13.76 1.37 -3.20
C ILE A 448 14.40 -0.02 -3.19
N ALA A 449 13.62 -1.06 -3.40
CA ALA A 449 14.13 -2.42 -3.51
C ALA A 449 15.08 -2.55 -4.70
N ALA A 450 14.75 -1.93 -5.84
CA ALA A 450 15.62 -1.88 -7.00
C ALA A 450 16.95 -1.19 -6.66
N GLU A 451 16.93 -0.03 -6.01
CA GLU A 451 18.15 0.65 -5.56
C GLU A 451 19.00 -0.21 -4.62
N ILE A 452 18.39 -0.85 -3.61
CA ILE A 452 19.08 -1.74 -2.67
C ILE A 452 19.72 -2.93 -3.40
N CYS A 453 19.04 -3.50 -4.39
CA CYS A 453 19.52 -4.63 -5.16
C CYS A 453 20.60 -4.22 -6.16
N ILE A 454 20.46 -3.09 -6.85
CA ILE A 454 21.42 -2.57 -7.84
C ILE A 454 22.76 -2.27 -7.18
N MET A 455 22.79 -1.63 -6.01
CA MET A 455 24.03 -1.39 -5.26
C MET A 455 24.82 -2.67 -4.94
N LYS A 456 24.14 -3.81 -4.88
CA LYS A 456 24.76 -5.14 -4.65
C LYS A 456 25.10 -5.87 -5.93
N TRP A 457 24.44 -5.55 -7.04
CA TRP A 457 24.69 -6.15 -8.35
C TRP A 457 26.00 -5.67 -8.98
N GLU A 458 26.61 -4.59 -8.48
CA GLU A 458 27.93 -4.10 -8.90
C GLU A 458 29.00 -4.28 -7.80
N PRO A 459 29.74 -5.40 -7.78
CA PRO A 459 30.76 -5.67 -6.76
C PRO A 459 32.01 -4.76 -6.82
N GLY A 460 32.12 -3.86 -7.81
CA GLY A 460 33.30 -3.01 -8.04
C GLY A 460 33.13 -1.53 -7.70
N ALA A 461 31.94 -1.08 -7.29
CA ALA A 461 31.59 0.35 -7.18
C ALA A 461 31.84 0.98 -5.79
N SER A 462 32.89 0.58 -5.08
CA SER A 462 33.39 1.28 -3.89
C SER A 462 34.85 1.69 -4.07
N PRO A 463 35.41 2.52 -3.19
CA PRO A 463 35.62 3.98 -3.25
C PRO A 463 36.30 4.57 -4.52
N ARG A 464 36.60 3.77 -5.55
CA ARG A 464 37.24 4.26 -6.80
C ARG A 464 36.32 5.16 -7.63
N LEU A 465 35.06 4.79 -7.77
CA LEU A 465 34.06 5.59 -8.50
C LEU A 465 33.81 6.96 -7.83
N GLU A 466 33.89 7.01 -6.50
CA GLU A 466 33.73 8.24 -5.71
C GLU A 466 34.96 9.17 -5.84
N LYS A 467 36.16 8.60 -6.04
CA LYS A 467 37.39 9.34 -6.37
C LYS A 467 37.42 9.82 -7.83
N GLU A 468 36.93 9.04 -8.79
CA GLU A 468 36.86 9.44 -10.19
C GLU A 468 35.83 10.55 -10.42
N ILE A 469 34.70 10.52 -9.72
CA ILE A 469 33.69 11.60 -9.77
C ILE A 469 34.20 12.91 -9.13
N ARG A 470 35.03 12.84 -8.08
CA ARG A 470 35.67 14.03 -7.49
C ARG A 470 36.86 14.55 -8.30
N ALA A 471 37.55 13.69 -9.04
CA ALA A 471 38.70 14.06 -9.85
C ALA A 471 38.33 14.57 -11.26
N GLY A 472 37.14 14.21 -11.77
CA GLY A 472 36.69 14.53 -13.14
C GLY A 472 36.01 15.89 -13.33
N SER A 473 36.50 16.97 -12.69
CA SER A 473 36.05 18.35 -13.01
C SER A 473 36.83 19.03 -14.14
N GLY A 474 37.61 18.25 -14.90
CA GLY A 474 38.33 18.69 -16.08
C GLY A 474 38.06 17.76 -17.25
N ASP A 475 37.19 18.22 -18.15
CA ASP A 475 37.16 17.91 -19.58
C ASP A 475 37.58 16.50 -20.04
N GLN A 476 36.61 15.59 -20.25
CA GLN A 476 36.61 14.69 -21.40
C GLN A 476 35.27 13.96 -21.58
N ARG A 477 34.60 14.30 -22.69
CA ARG A 477 33.52 13.50 -23.32
C ARG A 477 34.06 12.11 -23.71
N LYS A 478 33.65 11.06 -22.98
CA LYS A 478 33.54 9.67 -23.50
C LYS A 478 32.73 8.77 -22.56
N GLY A 479 31.45 8.60 -22.86
CA GLY A 479 30.72 7.34 -22.69
C GLY A 479 30.49 6.77 -21.28
N THR A 480 30.38 7.58 -20.22
CA THR A 480 29.99 7.06 -18.91
C THR A 480 28.50 6.72 -18.90
N LYS A 481 28.20 5.42 -18.80
CA LYS A 481 26.84 4.85 -18.71
C LYS A 481 26.08 5.52 -17.56
N GLY A 482 25.05 6.30 -17.88
CA GLY A 482 24.17 6.94 -16.90
C GLY A 482 23.50 5.88 -16.03
N MET A 483 23.95 5.80 -14.79
CA MET A 483 23.45 4.88 -13.77
C MET A 483 22.25 5.55 -13.10
N PHE A 484 21.07 4.95 -13.23
CA PHE A 484 19.89 5.39 -12.48
C PHE A 484 20.22 5.32 -10.99
N ARG A 485 20.28 6.48 -10.34
CA ARG A 485 20.24 6.62 -8.88
C ARG A 485 19.00 7.41 -8.55
N LEU A 486 18.11 6.83 -7.74
CA LEU A 486 17.05 7.55 -7.03
C LEU A 486 17.61 8.76 -6.25
N PHE A 487 18.90 8.73 -5.92
CA PHE A 487 19.66 9.80 -5.27
C PHE A 487 20.89 10.20 -6.08
N GLY A 488 20.70 10.81 -7.24
CA GLY A 488 21.75 11.58 -7.90
C GLY A 488 21.92 11.32 -9.38
N ASP A 489 21.01 11.89 -10.18
CA ASP A 489 21.35 12.50 -11.47
C ASP A 489 20.55 13.80 -11.74
N TYR A 490 20.06 14.41 -10.67
CA TYR A 490 19.63 15.81 -10.61
C TYR A 490 20.43 16.44 -9.48
N GLY A 491 20.99 17.64 -9.67
CA GLY A 491 21.82 18.35 -8.69
C GLY A 491 21.10 18.77 -7.40
N ARG A 492 20.40 17.87 -6.72
CA ARG A 492 19.65 18.10 -5.49
C ARG A 492 19.95 16.98 -4.49
N ILE A 493 20.59 17.39 -3.39
CA ILE A 493 20.72 16.78 -2.07
C ILE A 493 20.68 15.23 -2.04
N PRO A 494 21.81 14.54 -1.78
CA PRO A 494 21.82 13.09 -1.59
C PRO A 494 21.09 12.75 -0.29
N PHE A 495 19.78 12.51 -0.35
CA PHE A 495 19.06 12.01 0.81
C PHE A 495 19.43 10.55 1.01
N ALA A 496 20.30 10.33 2.00
CA ALA A 496 20.62 9.10 2.72
C ALA A 496 20.58 7.75 1.96
N ARG A 497 21.68 6.97 2.03
CA ARG A 497 21.74 5.59 1.52
C ARG A 497 20.46 4.81 1.88
N PRO A 498 19.89 3.95 1.00
CA PRO A 498 18.63 3.23 1.26
C PRO A 498 18.56 2.52 2.62
N GLU A 499 19.71 2.11 3.17
CA GLU A 499 19.87 1.56 4.52
C GLU A 499 19.38 2.51 5.62
N TRP A 500 19.66 3.81 5.51
CA TRP A 500 19.21 4.84 6.44
C TRP A 500 17.72 5.08 6.35
N VAL A 501 17.14 5.00 5.15
CA VAL A 501 15.68 5.06 4.95
C VAL A 501 15.01 3.91 5.71
N LEU A 502 15.52 2.69 5.55
CA LEU A 502 15.02 1.51 6.28
C LEU A 502 15.17 1.65 7.80
N ARG A 503 16.34 2.11 8.27
CA ARG A 503 16.57 2.37 9.71
C ARG A 503 15.60 3.44 10.25
N GLY A 504 15.35 4.47 9.46
CA GLY A 504 14.36 5.52 9.76
C GLY A 504 12.95 4.94 9.92
N PHE A 505 12.50 4.09 9.00
CA PHE A 505 11.19 3.44 9.10
C PHE A 505 11.06 2.53 10.31
N VAL A 506 12.06 1.69 10.56
CA VAL A 506 12.06 0.79 11.72
C VAL A 506 12.07 1.59 13.02
N GLY A 507 12.92 2.63 13.11
CA GLY A 507 12.97 3.53 14.27
C GLY A 507 11.65 4.25 14.49
N TYR A 508 11.08 4.84 13.43
CA TYR A 508 9.77 5.49 13.47
C TYR A 508 8.66 4.53 13.92
N ALA A 509 8.59 3.33 13.35
CA ALA A 509 7.57 2.34 13.70
C ALA A 509 7.69 1.85 15.16
N VAL A 510 8.90 1.73 15.70
CA VAL A 510 9.13 1.38 17.12
C VAL A 510 8.66 2.50 18.03
N VAL A 511 9.03 3.75 17.74
CA VAL A 511 8.59 4.92 18.52
C VAL A 511 7.07 5.07 18.44
N GLN A 512 6.51 4.97 17.24
CA GLN A 512 5.07 5.01 16.97
C GLN A 512 4.32 3.93 17.75
N ALA A 513 4.82 2.69 17.80
CA ALA A 513 4.21 1.62 18.59
C ALA A 513 4.20 1.96 20.09
N GLY A 514 5.28 2.57 20.58
CA GLY A 514 5.36 3.06 21.96
C GLY A 514 4.34 4.17 22.25
N LEU A 515 4.27 5.20 21.39
CA LEU A 515 3.31 6.30 21.52
C LEU A 515 1.86 5.80 21.48
N PHE A 516 1.53 4.96 20.50
CA PHE A 516 0.22 4.31 20.38
C PHE A 516 -0.16 3.58 21.67
N ALA A 517 0.79 2.82 22.23
CA ALA A 517 0.60 2.02 23.42
C ALA A 517 0.71 2.81 24.75
N ALA A 518 1.19 4.05 24.72
CA ALA A 518 1.21 4.99 25.84
C ALA A 518 0.03 6.00 25.82
N PHE A 519 -0.94 5.84 24.89
CA PHE A 519 -2.05 6.77 24.67
C PHE A 519 -1.64 8.16 24.20
N LEU A 520 -0.45 8.29 23.63
CA LEU A 520 -0.02 9.51 22.97
C LEU A 520 -0.35 9.46 21.49
N PRO A 521 -0.69 10.60 20.85
CA PRO A 521 -0.95 10.65 19.42
C PRO A 521 0.19 9.97 18.65
N PRO A 522 -0.06 8.84 17.97
CA PRO A 522 0.97 8.07 17.27
C PRO A 522 1.21 8.56 15.84
N ALA A 523 0.44 9.58 15.44
CA ALA A 523 0.28 10.02 14.08
C ALA A 523 1.37 11.01 13.66
#